data_AF-A0A9P5ZSD2-F1
#
_entry.id   AF-A0A9P5ZSD2-F1
#
_cell.length_a   1.000
_cell.length_b   1.000
_cell.length_c   1.000
_cell.angle_alpha   90.00
_cell.angle_beta   90.00
_cell.angle_gamma   90.00
#
_symmetry.space_group_name_H-M   'P 1'
#
loop_
_entity.id
_entity.type
_entity.pdbx_description
1 polymer ?
#
loop_
_entity_poly.entity_id
_entity_poly.type
_entity_poly.pdbx_seq_one_letter_code
_entity_poly.pdbx_strand_id
1 'polypeptide(L)' 'YVAWFLSNGTVNAYARHARVMQVVTKTRMLTLKMERKYAQEYTRMHPKYVDICPNNCIAYAGPYASLTVC' A
#
# COMPACT_ATOMS: atom_id res chain seq x y z
N TYR A 1 -2.65 -15.00 8.35
CA TYR A 1 -1.62 -14.38 9.20
C TYR A 1 -0.22 -14.99 8.99
N VAL A 2 -0.08 -16.32 8.99
CA VAL A 2 1.21 -17.03 8.81
C VAL A 2 2.02 -16.56 7.58
N ALA A 3 1.38 -16.40 6.41
CA ALA A 3 2.07 -15.94 5.20
C ALA A 3 2.72 -14.54 5.35
N TRP A 4 2.04 -13.59 6.00
CA TRP A 4 2.53 -12.22 6.24
C TRP A 4 3.75 -12.22 7.18
N PHE A 5 3.66 -12.99 8.26
CA PHE A 5 4.73 -13.13 9.24
C PHE A 5 5.97 -13.81 8.65
N LEU A 6 5.78 -14.89 7.88
CA LEU A 6 6.87 -15.67 7.26
C LEU A 6 7.64 -14.92 6.15
N SER A 7 7.11 -13.80 5.67
CA SER A 7 7.76 -13.03 4.59
C SER A 7 8.09 -11.59 5.02
N ASN A 8 8.19 -11.40 6.34
CA ASN A 8 8.72 -10.20 6.98
C ASN A 8 7.99 -8.90 6.57
N GLY A 9 6.69 -8.98 6.28
CA GLY A 9 5.89 -7.81 5.87
C GLY A 9 6.31 -7.16 4.56
N THR A 10 7.07 -7.86 3.71
CA THR A 10 7.55 -7.32 2.42
C THR A 10 6.43 -7.22 1.37
N VAL A 11 6.64 -6.47 0.28
CA VAL A 11 5.69 -6.42 -0.84
C VAL A 11 5.37 -7.82 -1.41
N ASN A 12 6.35 -8.72 -1.39
CA ASN A 12 6.19 -10.12 -1.79
C ASN A 12 5.26 -10.88 -0.83
N ALA A 13 5.35 -10.61 0.48
CA ALA A 13 4.43 -11.11 1.50
C ALA A 13 2.98 -10.77 1.20
N TYR A 14 2.76 -9.48 0.95
CA TYR A 14 1.46 -8.92 0.63
C TYR A 14 0.87 -9.58 -0.60
N ALA A 15 1.66 -9.72 -1.68
CA ALA A 15 1.23 -10.35 -2.91
C ALA A 15 0.85 -11.83 -2.72
N ARG A 16 1.64 -12.59 -1.97
CA ARG A 16 1.35 -14.00 -1.65
C ARG A 16 0.08 -14.13 -0.80
N HIS A 17 -0.07 -13.28 0.20
CA HIS A 17 -1.26 -13.29 1.06
C HIS A 17 -2.53 -12.89 0.29
N ALA A 18 -2.45 -11.88 -0.57
CA ALA A 18 -3.55 -11.45 -1.43
C ALA A 18 -4.01 -12.58 -2.37
N ARG A 19 -3.09 -13.39 -2.92
CA ARG A 19 -3.45 -14.56 -3.75
C ARG A 19 -4.23 -15.61 -2.96
N VAL A 20 -3.80 -15.95 -1.75
CA VAL A 20 -4.53 -16.89 -0.88
C VAL A 20 -5.94 -16.37 -0.58
N MET A 21 -6.06 -15.09 -0.26
CA MET A 21 -7.35 -14.44 0.00
C MET A 21 -8.26 -14.48 -1.23
N GLN A 22 -7.75 -14.17 -2.43
CA GLN A 22 -8.53 -14.22 -3.68
C GLN A 22 -9.12 -15.61 -3.96
N VAL A 23 -8.35 -16.67 -3.71
CA VAL A 23 -8.81 -18.06 -3.92
C VAL A 23 -9.94 -18.41 -2.95
N VAL A 24 -9.80 -18.03 -1.68
CA VAL A 24 -10.78 -18.38 -0.63
C VAL A 24 -12.06 -17.56 -0.76
N THR A 25 -11.96 -16.25 -1.00
CA THR A 25 -13.13 -15.36 -1.03
C THR A 25 -13.77 -15.25 -2.41
N LYS A 26 -13.15 -15.84 -3.46
CA LYS A 26 -13.52 -15.68 -4.87
C LYS A 26 -13.69 -14.21 -5.29
N THR A 27 -13.04 -13.30 -4.56
CA THR A 27 -13.19 -11.85 -4.74
C THR A 27 -11.85 -11.27 -5.16
N ARG A 28 -11.86 -10.37 -6.14
CA ARG A 28 -10.64 -9.70 -6.59
C ARG A 28 -10.09 -8.81 -5.47
N MET A 29 -8.95 -9.20 -4.90
CA MET A 29 -8.19 -8.33 -3.99
C MET A 29 -7.48 -7.25 -4.80
N LEU A 30 -7.75 -6.00 -4.46
CA LEU A 30 -7.09 -4.83 -5.01
C LEU A 30 -6.03 -4.31 -4.04
N THR A 31 -4.93 -3.80 -4.58
CA THR A 31 -4.02 -2.97 -3.76
C THR A 31 -4.71 -1.65 -3.42
N LEU A 32 -4.31 -1.01 -2.32
CA LEU A 32 -4.83 0.31 -1.94
C LEU A 32 -4.74 1.33 -3.09
N LYS A 33 -3.68 1.28 -3.89
CA LYS A 33 -3.52 2.12 -5.09
C LYS A 33 -4.62 1.86 -6.12
N MET A 34 -4.91 0.59 -6.40
CA MET A 34 -5.94 0.19 -7.37
C MET A 34 -7.34 0.49 -6.87
N GLU A 35 -7.59 0.30 -5.57
CA GLU A 35 -8.87 0.65 -4.94
C GLU A 35 -9.11 2.16 -5.02
N ARG A 36 -8.11 2.99 -4.69
CA ARG A 36 -8.19 4.45 -4.84
C ARG A 36 -8.49 4.86 -6.28
N LYS A 37 -7.82 4.24 -7.26
CA LYS A 37 -8.08 4.50 -8.68
C LYS A 37 -9.51 4.11 -9.06
N TYR A 38 -9.98 2.95 -8.62
CA TYR A 38 -11.33 2.48 -8.89
C TYR A 38 -12.39 3.39 -8.27
N ALA A 39 -12.20 3.81 -7.03
CA ALA A 39 -13.08 4.75 -6.35
C ALA A 39 -13.13 6.11 -7.07
N GLN A 40 -11.99 6.63 -7.55
CA GLN A 40 -11.93 7.85 -8.35
C GLN A 40 -12.71 7.71 -9.66
N GLU A 41 -12.51 6.62 -10.40
CA GLU A 41 -13.21 6.35 -11.67
C GLU A 41 -14.72 6.22 -11.45
N TYR A 42 -15.13 5.51 -10.40
CA TYR A 42 -16.54 5.27 -10.10
C TYR A 42 -17.27 6.52 -9.60
N THR A 43 -16.66 7.28 -8.69
CA THR A 43 -17.29 8.46 -8.07
C THR A 43 -17.05 9.75 -8.88
N ARG A 44 -16.11 9.73 -9.83
CA ARG A 44 -15.55 10.92 -10.49
C ARG A 44 -14.93 11.94 -9.52
N MET A 45 -14.75 11.56 -8.26
CA MET A 45 -14.13 12.43 -7.25
C MET A 45 -12.62 12.26 -7.28
N HIS A 46 -11.92 13.38 -7.37
CA HIS A 46 -10.47 13.40 -7.36
C HIS A 46 -10.01 13.86 -5.97
N PRO A 47 -9.25 13.03 -5.23
CA PRO A 47 -8.74 13.43 -3.93
C PRO A 47 -7.83 14.64 -4.09
N LYS A 48 -8.12 15.69 -3.33
CA LYS A 48 -7.19 16.80 -3.15
C LYS A 48 -6.19 16.38 -2.08
N TYR A 49 -4.97 16.07 -2.49
CA TYR A 49 -3.89 15.83 -1.55
C TYR A 49 -3.56 17.15 -0.86
N VAL A 50 -3.75 17.16 0.46
CA VAL A 50 -3.27 18.23 1.32
C VAL A 50 -2.05 17.66 2.02
N ASP A 51 -0.92 18.35 1.87
CA ASP A 51 0.24 18.00 2.66
C ASP A 51 -0.06 18.35 4.12
N ILE A 52 -0.30 17.31 4.93
CA ILE A 52 -0.56 17.44 6.37
C ILE A 52 0.70 17.95 7.09
N CYS A 53 1.86 17.85 6.45
CA CYS A 53 3.14 18.02 7.08
C CYS A 53 4.16 18.60 6.06
N PRO A 54 4.00 19.87 5.64
CA PRO A 54 4.83 20.49 4.59
C PRO A 54 6.33 20.53 4.90
N ASN A 55 6.70 20.32 6.17
CA ASN A 55 8.09 20.30 6.64
C ASN A 55 8.51 18.95 7.25
N ASN A 56 7.68 17.91 7.18
CA ASN A 56 8.03 16.63 7.79
C ASN A 56 8.81 15.80 6.77
N CYS A 57 10.12 15.74 6.95
CA CYS A 57 10.89 14.71 6.28
C CYS A 57 10.44 13.35 6.80
N ILE A 58 9.72 12.63 5.95
CA ILE A 58 9.30 11.25 6.21
C ILE A 58 10.57 10.51 6.61
N ALA A 59 10.62 10.03 7.85
CA ALA A 59 11.74 9.23 8.33
C ALA A 59 11.88 8.03 7.38
N TYR A 60 12.89 8.09 6.51
CA TYR A 60 13.11 7.07 5.51
C TYR A 60 13.44 5.76 6.22
N ALA A 61 12.77 4.68 5.84
CA ALA A 61 13.00 3.36 6.40
C ALA A 61 13.54 2.41 5.32
N GLY A 62 14.28 1.38 5.73
CA GLY A 62 14.85 0.38 4.81
C GLY A 62 16.01 0.94 3.98
N PRO A 63 16.08 0.70 2.66
CA PRO A 63 17.22 1.08 1.81
C PRO A 63 17.52 2.58 1.76
N TYR A 64 16.58 3.42 2.18
CA TYR A 64 16.67 4.88 2.12
C TYR A 64 16.94 5.51 3.50
N ALA A 65 17.18 4.71 4.54
CA ALA A 65 17.33 5.18 5.92
C ALA A 65 18.49 6.16 6.14
N SER A 66 19.45 6.23 5.22
CA SER A 66 20.57 7.17 5.26
C SER A 66 20.30 8.50 4.54
N LEU A 67 19.13 8.69 3.95
CA LEU A 67 18.76 9.98 3.36
C LEU A 67 18.51 11.00 4.48
N THR A 68 19.37 12.02 4.53
CA THR A 68 19.33 13.11 5.51
C THR A 68 18.54 14.31 5.03
N VAL A 69 18.10 14.30 3.77
CA VAL A 69 17.39 15.40 3.13
C VAL A 69 16.23 14.85 2.34
N CYS A 70 15.10 15.54 2.46
CA CYS A 70 14.08 15.55 1.43
C CYS A 70 14.62 16.33 0.21
#